data_AF-A0A0P0FWG7-F1
#
_entry.id   AF-A0A0P0FWG7-F1
#
_cell.length_a   1.000
_cell.length_b   1.000
_cell.length_c   1.000
_cell.angle_alpha   90.00
_cell.angle_beta   90.00
_cell.angle_gamma   90.00
#
_symmetry.space_group_name_H-M   'P 1'
#
loop_
_entity.id
_entity.type
_entity.pdbx_description
1 polymer ?
#
loop_
_entity_poly.entity_id
_entity_poly.type
_entity_poly.pdbx_seq_one_letter_code
_entity_poly.pdbx_strand_id
1 'polypeptide(L)'
;MKVLLFSFFALLCILFSCQPSPKAQDGGEEDAQEEFVDTTPKATAIFWIDKHKEMPGQSSKRPGAVRTVKAKVNIHLAGRIEVLSYVKPQKGYIKSYINRRLETFRVRKVLMDSAYIKPGVQYVQLRYTPEKVEH
;
A
#
# COMPACT_ATOMS: atom_id res chain seq x y z
N MET A 1 13.48 -54.05 20.66
CA MET A 1 14.40 -52.94 20.30
C MET A 1 14.45 -52.68 18.78
N LYS A 2 13.29 -52.62 18.10
CA LYS A 2 13.24 -52.42 16.63
C LYS A 2 12.44 -51.16 16.22
N VAL A 3 11.47 -50.75 17.05
CA VAL A 3 10.67 -49.52 16.84
C VAL A 3 11.46 -48.25 17.20
N LEU A 4 12.33 -48.32 18.23
CA LEU A 4 13.24 -47.22 18.58
C LEU A 4 14.30 -46.95 17.51
N LEU A 5 14.75 -48.00 16.80
CA LEU A 5 15.75 -47.86 15.74
C LEU A 5 15.17 -47.15 14.49
N PHE A 6 13.91 -47.44 14.16
CA PHE A 6 13.20 -46.79 13.06
C PHE A 6 12.91 -45.31 13.33
N SER A 7 12.55 -44.96 14.57
CA SER A 7 12.34 -43.56 14.98
C SER A 7 13.64 -42.74 14.89
N PHE A 8 14.77 -43.34 15.29
CA PHE A 8 16.08 -42.69 15.21
C PHE A 8 16.54 -42.47 13.75
N PHE A 9 16.28 -43.44 12.86
CA PHE A 9 16.61 -43.32 11.44
C PHE A 9 15.76 -42.25 10.73
N ALA A 10 14.47 -42.15 11.08
CA ALA A 10 13.58 -41.11 10.54
C ALA A 10 14.01 -39.70 10.99
N LEU A 11 14.45 -39.54 12.24
CA LEU A 11 14.95 -38.26 12.77
C LEU A 11 16.27 -37.83 12.09
N LEU A 12 17.15 -38.78 11.79
CA LEU A 12 18.43 -38.52 11.11
C LEU A 12 18.22 -38.06 9.65
N CYS A 13 17.23 -38.62 8.95
CA CYS A 13 16.88 -38.20 7.58
C CYS A 13 16.37 -36.76 7.50
N ILE A 14 15.65 -36.28 8.54
CA ILE A 14 15.14 -34.90 8.61
C ILE A 14 16.30 -33.92 8.85
N LEU A 15 17.28 -34.28 9.68
CA LEU A 15 18.45 -33.44 9.96
C LEU A 15 19.46 -33.38 8.80
N PHE A 16 19.58 -34.44 7.98
CA PHE A 16 20.47 -34.45 6.80
C PHE A 16 19.84 -33.88 5.52
N SER A 17 18.51 -33.74 5.45
CA SER A 17 17.82 -33.19 4.26
C SER A 17 17.88 -31.66 4.15
N CYS A 18 18.44 -30.96 5.14
CA CYS A 18 18.64 -29.51 5.10
C CYS A 18 20.11 -29.14 4.85
N GLN A 19 20.80 -29.84 3.95
CA GLN A 19 22.04 -29.29 3.39
C GLN A 19 21.69 -28.27 2.30
N PRO A 20 22.18 -27.02 2.38
CA PRO A 20 22.16 -26.14 1.22
C PRO A 20 22.98 -26.82 0.12
N SER A 21 22.37 -26.95 -1.06
CA SER A 21 23.05 -27.43 -2.27
C SER A 21 24.38 -26.66 -2.43
N PRO A 22 25.52 -27.35 -2.59
CA PRO A 22 26.71 -26.69 -3.10
C PRO A 22 26.37 -26.27 -4.52
N LYS A 23 26.19 -24.95 -4.72
CA LYS A 23 26.24 -24.36 -6.05
C LYS A 23 27.54 -24.83 -6.69
N ALA A 24 27.43 -25.55 -7.80
CA ALA A 24 28.52 -25.69 -8.73
C ALA A 24 28.96 -24.27 -9.12
N GLN A 25 30.15 -23.89 -8.67
CA GLN A 25 30.87 -22.74 -9.19
C GLN A 25 31.29 -23.09 -10.62
N ASP A 26 30.67 -22.45 -11.58
CA ASP A 26 31.35 -22.10 -12.83
C ASP A 26 30.82 -20.75 -13.32
N GLY A 27 31.76 -19.85 -13.63
CA GLY A 27 31.51 -18.56 -14.28
C GLY A 27 31.02 -17.44 -13.36
N GLY A 28 31.89 -16.49 -13.07
CA GLY A 28 31.65 -15.37 -12.16
C GLY A 28 30.57 -14.39 -12.62
N GLU A 29 29.79 -13.95 -11.64
CA GLU A 29 29.50 -12.55 -11.36
C GLU A 29 29.01 -12.53 -9.91
N GLU A 30 29.70 -11.78 -9.04
CA GLU A 30 29.18 -11.45 -7.72
C GLU A 30 27.95 -10.56 -7.93
N ASP A 31 26.79 -11.20 -8.12
CA ASP A 31 25.51 -10.51 -8.05
C ASP A 31 25.29 -10.14 -6.59
N ALA A 32 25.88 -9.00 -6.22
CA ALA A 32 25.58 -8.29 -5.00
C ALA A 32 24.06 -8.18 -4.96
N GLN A 33 23.44 -8.96 -4.06
CA GLN A 33 22.04 -8.75 -3.72
C GLN A 33 21.96 -7.35 -3.12
N GLU A 34 21.74 -6.34 -3.96
CA GLU A 34 21.42 -5.01 -3.53
C GLU A 34 20.15 -5.14 -2.69
N GLU A 35 20.31 -5.07 -1.37
CA GLU A 35 19.20 -4.97 -0.45
C GLU A 35 18.45 -3.69 -0.83
N PHE A 36 17.34 -3.84 -1.57
CA PHE A 36 16.51 -2.73 -1.99
C PHE A 36 15.89 -2.09 -0.75
N VAL A 37 16.58 -1.10 -0.20
CA VAL A 37 16.08 -0.30 0.91
C VAL A 37 14.92 0.55 0.37
N ASP A 38 13.69 0.25 0.79
CA ASP A 38 12.51 1.05 0.42
C ASP A 38 12.60 2.43 1.07
N THR A 39 13.18 3.39 0.34
CA THR A 39 13.28 4.80 0.73
C THR A 39 11.94 5.54 0.63
N THR A 40 10.85 4.87 0.24
CA THR A 40 9.55 5.50 0.08
C THR A 40 9.00 5.96 1.44
N PRO A 41 8.65 7.25 1.61
CA PRO A 41 8.08 7.74 2.86
C PRO A 41 6.88 6.91 3.34
N LYS A 42 6.83 6.56 4.62
CA LYS A 42 5.69 5.84 5.20
C LYS A 42 4.46 6.74 5.26
N ALA A 43 3.30 6.20 4.88
CA ALA A 43 2.04 6.94 4.99
C ALA A 43 1.52 6.90 6.44
N THR A 44 1.05 8.03 6.94
CA THR A 44 0.48 8.16 8.29
C THR A 44 -1.00 7.82 8.35
N ALA A 45 -1.70 7.96 7.21
CA ALA A 45 -3.13 7.70 7.10
C ALA A 45 -3.52 7.23 5.69
N ILE A 46 -4.68 6.57 5.60
CA ILE A 46 -5.32 6.19 4.34
C ILE A 46 -6.69 6.88 4.26
N PHE A 47 -6.87 7.74 3.27
CA PHE A 47 -8.14 8.42 3.01
C PHE A 47 -8.84 7.81 1.81
N TRP A 48 -10.08 7.38 2.01
CA TRP A 48 -10.94 6.89 0.95
C TRP A 48 -11.81 8.06 0.45
N ILE A 49 -11.34 8.74 -0.60
CA ILE A 49 -11.89 10.03 -1.02
C ILE A 49 -13.21 9.92 -1.80
N ASP A 50 -13.59 8.69 -2.16
CA ASP A 50 -14.81 8.36 -2.91
C ASP A 50 -15.90 7.68 -2.06
N LYS A 51 -15.68 7.48 -0.75
CA LYS A 51 -16.53 6.64 0.12
C LYS A 51 -18.01 7.03 0.16
N HIS A 52 -18.38 8.24 -0.25
CA HIS A 52 -19.74 8.74 -0.20
C HIS A 52 -20.52 8.69 -1.52
N LYS A 53 -19.94 8.15 -2.61
CA LYS A 53 -20.72 7.87 -3.83
C LYS A 53 -21.38 6.48 -3.73
N GLU A 54 -22.52 6.40 -3.05
CA GLU A 54 -23.63 5.63 -3.60
C GLU A 54 -24.43 6.61 -4.44
N MET A 55 -24.28 6.55 -5.76
CA MET A 55 -25.07 7.40 -6.65
C MET A 55 -26.50 6.83 -6.69
N PRO A 56 -27.55 7.63 -6.43
CA PRO A 56 -28.93 7.16 -6.60
C PRO A 56 -29.14 6.70 -8.04
N GLY A 57 -29.59 5.45 -8.21
CA GLY A 57 -29.78 4.81 -9.53
C GLY A 57 -28.60 4.01 -10.06
N GLN A 58 -27.47 3.95 -9.34
CA GLN A 58 -26.38 3.05 -9.70
C GLN A 58 -26.71 1.65 -9.15
N SER A 59 -27.49 0.89 -9.93
CA SER A 59 -27.65 -0.55 -9.73
C SER A 59 -26.27 -1.17 -9.57
N SER A 60 -26.18 -2.18 -8.70
CA SER A 60 -25.01 -2.92 -8.19
C SER A 60 -23.96 -3.35 -9.24
N LYS A 61 -23.38 -2.39 -9.96
CA LYS A 61 -22.28 -2.59 -10.89
C LYS A 61 -21.06 -2.86 -10.03
N ARG A 62 -20.31 -3.92 -10.38
CA ARG A 62 -19.08 -4.32 -9.70
C ARG A 62 -18.24 -3.09 -9.36
N PRO A 63 -17.81 -2.92 -8.10
CA PRO A 63 -17.00 -1.78 -7.70
C PRO A 63 -15.82 -1.64 -8.66
N GLY A 64 -15.62 -0.44 -9.21
CA GLY A 64 -14.44 -0.17 -10.03
C GLY A 64 -13.16 -0.52 -9.25
N ALA A 65 -12.09 -0.88 -9.96
CA ALA A 65 -10.83 -1.25 -9.31
C ALA A 65 -10.30 -0.08 -8.47
N VAL A 66 -10.20 -0.28 -7.15
CA VAL A 66 -9.67 0.73 -6.23
C VAL A 66 -8.21 1.00 -6.56
N ARG A 67 -7.87 2.26 -6.73
CA ARG A 67 -6.51 2.75 -6.96
C ARG A 67 -6.03 3.51 -5.72
N THR A 68 -4.71 3.50 -5.52
CA THR A 68 -4.08 4.20 -4.40
C THR A 68 -2.95 5.06 -4.94
N VAL A 69 -2.84 6.30 -4.45
CA VAL A 69 -1.65 7.13 -4.63
C VAL A 69 -1.10 7.54 -3.27
N LYS A 70 0.22 7.64 -3.17
CA LYS A 70 0.90 8.20 -2.00
C LYS A 70 1.28 9.64 -2.30
N ALA A 71 0.91 10.55 -1.42
CA ALA A 71 1.12 11.98 -1.61
C ALA A 71 1.55 12.66 -0.31
N LYS A 72 2.40 13.68 -0.45
CA LYS A 72 2.63 14.67 0.60
C LYS A 72 1.46 15.64 0.58
N VAL A 73 0.79 15.78 1.70
CA VAL A 73 -0.41 16.62 1.84
C VAL A 73 -0.27 17.57 3.01
N ASN A 74 -1.03 18.65 3.00
CA ASN A 74 -1.32 19.46 4.17
C ASN A 74 -2.75 19.20 4.64
N ILE A 75 -2.92 18.76 5.89
CA ILE A 75 -4.24 18.59 6.50
C ILE A 75 -4.52 19.82 7.36
N HIS A 76 -5.50 20.62 6.96
CA HIS A 76 -5.90 21.82 7.69
C HIS A 76 -6.71 21.47 8.93
N LEU A 77 -6.74 22.38 9.91
CA LEU A 77 -7.58 22.26 11.12
C LEU A 77 -9.07 22.08 10.80
N ALA A 78 -9.55 22.61 9.68
CA ALA A 78 -10.93 22.42 9.21
C ALA A 78 -11.19 21.05 8.56
N GLY A 79 -10.20 20.15 8.50
CA GLY A 79 -10.29 18.83 7.87
C GLY A 79 -10.15 18.84 6.34
N ARG A 80 -9.88 19.99 5.72
CA ARG A 80 -9.52 20.08 4.28
C ARG A 80 -8.14 19.44 4.08
N ILE A 81 -7.98 18.73 2.96
CA ILE A 81 -6.71 18.15 2.55
C ILE A 81 -6.25 18.86 1.27
N GLU A 82 -5.01 19.32 1.25
CA GLU A 82 -4.35 19.91 0.09
C GLU A 82 -3.16 19.03 -0.34
N VAL A 83 -3.09 18.66 -1.61
CA VAL A 83 -1.98 17.87 -2.14
C VAL A 83 -0.82 18.80 -2.49
N LEU A 84 0.34 18.58 -1.89
CA LEU A 84 1.57 19.33 -2.16
C LEU A 84 2.40 18.66 -3.25
N SER A 85 2.56 17.33 -3.15
CA SER A 85 3.27 16.55 -4.17
C SER A 85 2.88 15.08 -4.13
N TYR A 86 3.05 14.38 -5.25
CA TYR A 86 2.90 12.93 -5.32
C TYR A 86 4.26 12.27 -5.19
N VAL A 87 4.31 11.15 -4.46
CA VAL A 87 5.55 10.38 -4.30
C VAL A 87 5.98 9.74 -5.62
N LYS A 88 5.01 9.28 -6.41
CA LYS A 88 5.24 8.79 -7.79
C LYS A 88 4.53 9.72 -8.78
N PRO A 89 5.13 10.02 -9.94
CA PRO A 89 4.47 10.80 -10.99
C PRO A 89 3.09 10.22 -11.33
N GLN A 90 2.11 11.11 -11.48
CA GLN A 90 0.73 10.76 -11.81
C GLN A 90 0.32 11.42 -13.12
N LYS A 91 -0.53 10.73 -13.90
CA LYS A 91 -1.14 11.30 -15.12
C LYS A 91 -2.02 12.51 -14.77
N GLY A 92 -2.12 13.47 -15.68
CA GLY A 92 -2.87 14.73 -15.44
C GLY A 92 -4.31 14.51 -14.99
N TYR A 93 -5.05 13.62 -15.66
CA TYR A 93 -6.44 13.32 -15.29
C TYR A 93 -6.60 12.73 -13.88
N ILE A 94 -5.59 11.99 -13.38
CA ILE A 94 -5.61 11.44 -12.02
C ILE A 94 -5.47 12.57 -11.01
N LYS A 95 -4.56 13.52 -11.27
CA LYS A 95 -4.37 14.71 -10.42
C LYS A 95 -5.66 15.52 -10.33
N SER A 96 -6.27 15.82 -11.48
CA SER A 96 -7.52 16.57 -11.55
C SER A 96 -8.67 15.85 -10.84
N TYR A 97 -8.79 14.53 -11.02
CA TYR A 97 -9.80 13.73 -10.33
C TYR A 97 -9.66 13.81 -8.81
N ILE A 98 -8.43 13.61 -8.29
CA ILE A 98 -8.16 13.64 -6.85
C ILE A 98 -8.45 15.03 -6.27
N ASN A 99 -7.98 16.09 -6.92
CA ASN A 99 -8.21 17.45 -6.44
C ASN A 99 -9.70 17.77 -6.33
N ARG A 100 -10.48 17.44 -7.37
CA ARG A 100 -11.94 17.60 -7.37
C ARG A 100 -12.63 16.85 -6.22
N ARG A 101 -12.14 15.66 -5.87
CA ARG A 101 -12.68 14.92 -4.70
C ARG A 101 -12.29 15.55 -3.38
N LEU A 102 -11.08 16.09 -3.28
CA LEU A 102 -10.59 16.73 -2.07
C LEU A 102 -11.24 18.09 -1.79
N GLU A 103 -11.79 18.76 -2.81
CA GLU A 103 -12.57 19.99 -2.66
C GLU A 103 -13.72 19.82 -1.66
N THR A 104 -14.47 18.72 -1.76
CA THR A 104 -15.61 18.41 -0.89
C THR A 104 -15.27 17.48 0.26
N PHE A 105 -14.22 16.66 0.14
CA PHE A 105 -13.78 15.76 1.21
C PHE A 105 -13.35 16.54 2.45
N ARG A 106 -13.85 16.11 3.63
CA ARG A 106 -13.41 16.63 4.92
C ARG A 106 -13.08 15.47 5.85
N VAL A 107 -11.89 15.54 6.47
CA VAL A 107 -11.53 14.67 7.58
C VAL A 107 -12.52 14.91 8.71
N ARG A 108 -13.08 13.84 9.28
CA ARG A 108 -14.04 13.93 10.36
C ARG A 108 -13.35 14.54 11.60
N LYS A 109 -13.97 15.57 12.19
CA LYS A 109 -13.46 16.22 13.40
C LYS A 109 -13.13 15.24 14.52
N VAL A 110 -13.99 14.23 14.74
CA VAL A 110 -13.75 13.20 15.77
C VAL A 110 -12.40 12.48 15.62
N LEU A 111 -11.91 12.31 14.39
CA LEU A 111 -10.61 11.68 14.13
C LEU A 111 -9.45 12.65 14.38
N MET A 112 -9.69 13.95 14.25
CA MET A 112 -8.70 14.99 14.53
C MET A 112 -8.63 15.29 16.02
N ASP A 113 -9.77 15.41 16.69
CA ASP A 113 -9.90 15.72 18.11
C ASP A 113 -9.35 14.57 18.98
N SER A 114 -9.50 13.32 18.53
CA SER A 114 -8.87 12.14 19.15
C SER A 114 -7.37 11.99 18.84
N ALA A 115 -6.77 12.94 18.12
CA ALA A 115 -5.39 12.90 17.61
C ALA A 115 -5.05 11.69 16.72
N TYR A 116 -6.05 10.93 16.25
CA TYR A 116 -5.86 9.84 15.29
C TYR A 116 -5.34 10.36 13.94
N ILE A 117 -5.85 11.51 13.48
CA ILE A 117 -5.32 12.26 12.35
C ILE A 117 -4.78 13.59 12.84
N LYS A 118 -3.46 13.78 12.73
CA LYS A 118 -2.82 15.05 13.08
C LYS A 118 -2.91 16.05 11.92
N PRO A 119 -3.29 17.32 12.17
CA PRO A 119 -3.14 18.40 11.19
C PRO A 119 -1.69 18.62 10.78
N GLY A 120 -1.48 19.31 9.66
CA GLY A 120 -0.17 19.68 9.14
C GLY A 120 0.31 18.81 7.98
N VAL A 121 1.60 18.96 7.67
CA VAL A 121 2.23 18.36 6.49
C VAL A 121 2.66 16.92 6.78
N GLN A 122 2.16 15.96 6.00
CA GLN A 122 2.52 14.55 6.14
C GLN A 122 2.28 13.74 4.86
N TYR A 123 2.82 12.53 4.81
CA TYR A 123 2.58 11.59 3.72
C TYR A 123 1.35 10.73 4.01
N VAL A 124 0.44 10.62 3.05
CA VAL A 124 -0.80 9.84 3.19
C VAL A 124 -1.04 9.01 1.94
N GLN A 125 -1.88 8.00 2.07
CA GLN A 125 -2.43 7.27 0.93
C GLN A 125 -3.83 7.78 0.61
N LEU A 126 -4.05 8.20 -0.63
CA LEU A 126 -5.37 8.55 -1.15
C LEU A 126 -5.88 7.37 -1.98
N ARG A 127 -6.95 6.73 -1.49
CA ARG A 127 -7.65 5.66 -2.20
C ARG A 127 -8.85 6.23 -2.93
N TYR A 128 -8.99 5.86 -4.19
CA TYR A 128 -10.06 6.32 -5.05
C TYR A 128 -10.48 5.24 -6.04
N THR A 129 -11.70 5.33 -6.54
CA THR A 129 -12.25 4.45 -7.56
C THR A 129 -12.42 5.29 -8.83
N PRO A 130 -11.57 5.12 -9.85
CA PRO A 130 -11.70 5.89 -11.08
C PRO A 130 -13.07 5.64 -11.72
N GLU A 131 -13.72 6.72 -12.14
CA GLU A 131 -14.87 6.64 -13.02
C GLU A 131 -14.42 5.97 -14.33
N LYS A 132 -15.24 5.08 -14.90
CA LYS A 132 -14.97 4.55 -16.24
C LYS A 132 -14.94 5.74 -17.19
N VAL A 133 -13.76 6.10 -17.68
CA VAL A 133 -13.63 7.00 -18.81
C VAL A 133 -13.91 6.12 -20.02
N GLU A 134 -15.09 6.27 -20.62
CA GLU A 134 -15.33 5.72 -21.94
C GLU A 134 -14.40 6.48 -22.90
N HIS A 135 -13.54 5.75 -23.59
CA HIS A 135 -12.63 6.27 -24.60
C HIS A 135 -13.31 6.30 -25.96
#